data_AF-A0A7X3V3B3-F1
#
_entry.id   AF-A0A7X3V3B3-F1
#
_cell.length_a   1.000
_cell.length_b   1.000
_cell.length_c   1.000
_cell.angle_alpha   90.00
_cell.angle_beta   90.00
_cell.angle_gamma   90.00
#
_symmetry.space_group_name_H-M   'P 1'
#
loop_
_entity.id
_entity.type
_entity.pdbx_description
1 polymer ?
#
loop_
_entity_poly.entity_id
_entity_poly.type
_entity_poly.pdbx_seq_one_letter_code
_entity_poly.pdbx_strand_id
1 'polypeptide(L)'
;MPADCRGHVHDPGRRYPRAPGQAANAAEDLRAHGRPARGRALRRRRPDHGGARGRRPPQRRGQGDRNARVVARAPRLGVGPDRVGPFVVRDPSEGCHGGLPRGGCRGGAVEPRCHVRPALQHDARGIREPGRLQRLLRRRPDRAGRRRGGVSARTGGHERPLLGVVLAGGESRRFGSPKALATLHAKPLWQVAVGRLGAVCDRVEVSANDPVVAGAVRSTAAVFADSEPNAGPLGGLHAARRRAVEVGAGGIMVLAVDTPWVPREALVRLVEQWRSHGRACVAATGSPWGFEPLTAVYPVASLDSLEDALRGGHRQAGAFAESLNPVVVDTGVASARFRSVNRPEDLPPPAFSIVGNKNSGKTTLTVAVIAELARRGRRVMSVKHGHHFRLDTPGTDSWRHRHEGGAERVLLAGPDEFAVMGGWETGSEPPLDLLLSRHLVDAEIVVVEGYRHEELPRVEIFRSTAQPEPALGPEAVREWGILAVVTDRGDLGWSASVLDPDAADTAVRVADAAEEALL
;
A
#
# COMPACT_ATOMS: atom_id res chain seq x y z
N MET A 1 -10.95 37.10 32.05
CA MET A 1 -12.18 37.02 31.24
C MET A 1 -12.06 35.88 30.24
N PRO A 2 -12.83 34.81 30.47
CA PRO A 2 -13.51 34.11 29.38
C PRO A 2 -15.01 33.94 29.72
N ALA A 3 -15.87 34.00 28.70
CA ALA A 3 -17.32 33.92 28.83
C ALA A 3 -17.86 32.50 28.59
N ASP A 4 -18.93 32.22 29.32
CA ASP A 4 -19.67 30.97 29.51
C ASP A 4 -20.12 30.24 28.22
N CYS A 5 -20.06 28.91 28.28
CA CYS A 5 -20.90 28.02 27.48
C CYS A 5 -21.82 27.24 28.43
N ARG A 6 -23.10 27.62 28.48
CA ARG A 6 -24.18 26.80 29.06
C ARG A 6 -24.97 26.14 27.94
N GLY A 7 -25.24 24.84 28.13
CA GLY A 7 -25.89 23.98 27.16
C GLY A 7 -27.39 24.18 27.01
N HIS A 8 -27.93 23.58 25.96
CA HIS A 8 -29.35 23.29 25.85
C HIS A 8 -29.58 21.84 25.39
N VAL A 9 -30.49 21.22 26.13
CA VAL A 9 -31.02 19.86 26.02
C VAL A 9 -31.98 19.79 24.82
N HIS A 10 -31.90 18.69 24.06
CA HIS A 10 -32.83 18.38 22.95
C HIS A 10 -34.15 17.80 23.49
N ASP A 11 -35.27 18.38 23.06
CA ASP A 11 -36.65 17.91 23.26
C ASP A 11 -37.17 17.22 21.96
N PRO A 12 -37.62 15.96 21.97
CA PRO A 12 -38.14 15.27 20.80
C PRO A 12 -39.67 15.36 20.74
N GLY A 13 -40.21 16.37 20.07
CA GLY A 13 -41.66 16.48 19.95
C GLY A 13 -42.19 17.61 19.08
N ARG A 14 -42.00 17.56 17.76
CA ARG A 14 -42.87 18.31 16.83
C ARG A 14 -43.22 17.54 15.57
N ARG A 15 -44.50 17.15 15.50
CA ARG A 15 -45.24 16.77 14.30
C ARG A 15 -45.47 18.02 13.44
N TYR A 16 -45.28 17.91 12.13
CA TYR A 16 -45.76 18.87 11.13
C TYR A 16 -46.81 18.23 10.20
N PRO A 17 -47.76 19.02 9.65
CA PRO A 17 -49.11 18.57 9.28
C PRO A 17 -49.23 18.02 7.85
N ARG A 18 -50.33 17.30 7.59
CA ARG A 18 -50.75 16.76 6.28
C ARG A 18 -51.69 17.70 5.50
N ALA A 19 -51.51 17.66 4.17
CA ALA A 19 -52.48 17.78 3.05
C ALA A 19 -52.97 19.20 2.64
N PRO A 20 -53.35 19.47 1.35
CA PRO A 20 -54.35 18.73 0.56
C PRO A 20 -54.01 18.39 -0.92
N GLY A 21 -54.81 17.48 -1.52
CA GLY A 21 -54.89 17.16 -2.97
C GLY A 21 -55.52 18.30 -3.79
N GLN A 22 -55.78 18.24 -5.10
CA GLN A 22 -55.95 17.18 -6.10
C GLN A 22 -55.59 17.76 -7.49
N ALA A 23 -55.22 16.93 -8.47
CA ALA A 23 -55.70 17.06 -9.85
C ALA A 23 -55.50 15.73 -10.58
N ALA A 24 -56.61 15.08 -10.91
CA ALA A 24 -56.69 13.92 -11.77
C ALA A 24 -56.68 14.37 -13.24
N ASN A 25 -56.12 13.54 -14.13
CA ASN A 25 -56.65 13.41 -15.49
C ASN A 25 -56.48 11.98 -16.01
N ALA A 26 -57.61 11.49 -16.48
CA ALA A 26 -58.00 10.23 -17.09
C ALA A 26 -56.98 9.47 -17.95
N ALA A 27 -56.98 8.15 -17.79
CA ALA A 27 -56.69 7.19 -18.85
C ALA A 27 -57.79 6.13 -18.83
N GLU A 28 -58.64 6.14 -19.86
CA GLU A 28 -59.61 5.08 -20.18
C GLU A 28 -59.18 4.38 -21.49
N ASP A 29 -59.17 3.05 -21.40
CA ASP A 29 -59.42 2.01 -22.41
C ASP A 29 -58.87 2.11 -23.85
N LEU A 30 -58.10 1.06 -24.21
CA LEU A 30 -58.52 0.11 -25.26
C LEU A 30 -57.71 -1.19 -25.19
N ARG A 31 -58.41 -2.29 -24.94
CA ARG A 31 -57.95 -3.67 -25.18
C ARG A 31 -57.88 -3.93 -26.69
N ALA A 32 -56.89 -4.68 -27.18
CA ALA A 32 -57.10 -6.00 -27.81
C ALA A 32 -55.87 -6.56 -28.55
N HIS A 33 -55.72 -7.89 -28.41
CA HIS A 33 -55.05 -8.87 -29.29
C HIS A 33 -53.52 -9.06 -29.28
N GLY A 34 -53.12 -10.31 -28.98
CA GLY A 34 -51.83 -10.90 -29.38
C GLY A 34 -51.21 -11.90 -28.39
N ARG A 35 -51.78 -13.10 -28.23
CA ARG A 35 -51.09 -14.23 -27.54
C ARG A 35 -49.96 -14.80 -28.41
N PRO A 36 -48.83 -15.29 -27.84
CA PRO A 36 -47.86 -16.09 -28.58
C PRO A 36 -48.19 -17.59 -28.52
N ALA A 37 -48.08 -18.28 -29.65
CA ALA A 37 -48.27 -19.72 -29.76
C ALA A 37 -46.97 -20.49 -29.47
N ARG A 38 -47.12 -21.56 -28.67
CA ARG A 38 -46.11 -22.60 -28.37
C ARG A 38 -46.17 -23.74 -29.39
N GLY A 39 -45.04 -24.44 -29.55
CA GLY A 39 -44.93 -25.81 -30.07
C GLY A 39 -44.12 -25.89 -31.37
N ARG A 40 -43.26 -26.88 -31.63
CA ARG A 40 -42.99 -28.20 -31.03
C ARG A 40 -41.59 -28.66 -31.45
N ALA A 41 -40.99 -29.52 -30.62
CA ALA A 41 -39.83 -30.35 -30.93
C ALA A 41 -40.12 -31.39 -32.03
N LEU A 42 -39.08 -31.79 -32.77
CA LEU A 42 -39.02 -33.09 -33.46
C LEU A 42 -37.58 -33.60 -33.61
N ARG A 43 -37.47 -34.93 -33.56
CA ARG A 43 -36.30 -35.77 -33.29
C ARG A 43 -35.46 -36.09 -34.54
N ARG A 44 -34.17 -36.38 -34.28
CA ARG A 44 -33.26 -37.42 -34.83
C ARG A 44 -33.26 -37.70 -36.35
N ARG A 45 -32.04 -37.70 -36.95
CA ARG A 45 -31.41 -38.86 -37.65
C ARG A 45 -29.97 -38.54 -38.13
N ARG A 46 -29.00 -39.38 -37.71
CA ARG A 46 -27.86 -39.88 -38.50
C ARG A 46 -28.31 -41.25 -39.10
N PRO A 47 -27.77 -41.78 -40.21
CA PRO A 47 -26.36 -42.17 -40.45
C PRO A 47 -25.90 -41.81 -41.91
N ASP A 48 -24.73 -42.10 -42.49
CA ASP A 48 -23.91 -43.32 -42.49
C ASP A 48 -22.50 -43.13 -43.12
N HIS A 49 -21.70 -44.20 -43.06
CA HIS A 49 -20.27 -44.40 -43.36
C HIS A 49 -19.74 -44.36 -44.82
N GLY A 50 -18.40 -44.23 -44.93
CA GLY A 50 -17.50 -44.72 -46.01
C GLY A 50 -16.17 -43.95 -45.98
N GLY A 51 -14.97 -44.47 -45.62
CA GLY A 51 -14.24 -45.63 -46.15
C GLY A 51 -13.54 -45.23 -47.48
N ALA A 52 -12.23 -45.36 -47.74
CA ALA A 52 -11.08 -45.94 -47.05
C ALA A 52 -9.78 -45.63 -47.85
N ARG A 53 -8.61 -45.94 -47.23
CA ARG A 53 -7.30 -46.33 -47.86
C ARG A 53 -6.55 -45.22 -48.61
N GLY A 54 -5.26 -44.93 -48.38
CA GLY A 54 -4.15 -45.70 -47.84
C GLY A 54 -3.02 -45.71 -48.87
N ARG A 55 -1.81 -45.26 -48.52
CA ARG A 55 -0.50 -45.69 -49.09
C ARG A 55 0.68 -44.96 -48.41
N ARG A 56 1.48 -45.74 -47.68
CA ARG A 56 2.91 -45.59 -47.36
C ARG A 56 3.56 -46.93 -47.79
N PRO A 57 4.90 -47.10 -47.84
CA PRO A 57 6.02 -46.19 -48.17
C PRO A 57 6.95 -46.88 -49.22
N PRO A 58 8.25 -46.52 -49.33
CA PRO A 58 9.22 -47.34 -48.61
C PRO A 58 10.38 -46.57 -47.92
N GLN A 59 10.98 -47.28 -46.95
CA GLN A 59 12.11 -46.89 -46.11
C GLN A 59 13.47 -47.24 -46.72
N ARG A 60 14.53 -46.49 -46.35
CA ARG A 60 15.89 -46.99 -45.98
C ARG A 60 16.47 -46.03 -44.91
N ARG A 61 16.70 -46.49 -43.67
CA ARG A 61 17.96 -46.98 -43.02
C ARG A 61 19.11 -45.96 -43.09
N GLY A 62 19.86 -45.56 -42.06
CA GLY A 62 19.93 -45.71 -40.58
C GLY A 62 20.50 -44.36 -40.05
N GLN A 63 20.85 -44.08 -38.79
CA GLN A 63 21.56 -44.84 -37.76
C GLN A 63 21.82 -43.88 -36.58
N GLY A 64 21.62 -44.33 -35.33
CA GLY A 64 22.07 -43.69 -34.05
C GLY A 64 21.40 -42.34 -33.70
N ASP A 65 21.04 -41.99 -32.48
CA ASP A 65 21.48 -42.46 -31.18
C ASP A 65 20.44 -42.11 -30.08
N ARG A 66 20.62 -42.77 -28.95
CA ARG A 66 19.83 -42.80 -27.71
C ARG A 66 19.76 -41.39 -27.08
N ASN A 67 18.76 -40.94 -26.30
CA ASN A 67 18.19 -41.57 -25.12
C ASN A 67 16.92 -40.82 -24.64
N ALA A 68 16.16 -41.52 -23.81
CA ALA A 68 14.75 -41.31 -23.47
C ALA A 68 14.40 -40.05 -22.65
N ARG A 69 13.21 -39.51 -22.97
CA ARG A 69 12.38 -38.73 -22.04
C ARG A 69 11.94 -39.64 -20.90
N VAL A 70 12.33 -39.31 -19.68
CA VAL A 70 11.77 -39.88 -18.45
C VAL A 70 10.76 -38.89 -17.87
N VAL A 71 9.52 -39.35 -17.78
CA VAL A 71 8.43 -38.76 -17.01
C VAL A 71 8.77 -38.90 -15.52
N ALA A 72 9.01 -37.77 -14.83
CA ALA A 72 9.22 -37.78 -13.39
C ALA A 72 7.88 -37.76 -12.66
N ARG A 73 7.67 -38.81 -11.85
CA ARG A 73 6.52 -39.06 -10.97
C ARG A 73 6.52 -38.12 -9.76
N ALA A 74 5.33 -37.71 -9.35
CA ALA A 74 5.07 -37.11 -8.04
C ALA A 74 5.35 -38.11 -6.90
N PRO A 75 5.88 -37.67 -5.74
CA PRO A 75 6.09 -38.54 -4.59
C PRO A 75 4.75 -38.77 -3.86
N ARG A 76 4.40 -40.05 -3.69
CA ARG A 76 3.38 -40.52 -2.75
C ARG A 76 4.03 -40.62 -1.37
N LEU A 77 3.57 -39.82 -0.41
CA LEU A 77 3.75 -40.09 1.02
C LEU A 77 2.55 -40.89 1.50
N GLY A 78 2.79 -42.12 1.94
CA GLY A 78 1.82 -42.96 2.60
C GLY A 78 1.75 -42.64 4.08
N VAL A 79 0.54 -42.41 4.60
CA VAL A 79 0.20 -42.54 6.01
C VAL A 79 -1.09 -43.36 6.07
N GLY A 80 -1.06 -44.44 6.85
CA GLY A 80 -2.16 -45.39 7.01
C GLY A 80 -3.34 -44.82 7.82
N PRO A 81 -4.46 -45.56 7.90
CA PRO A 81 -5.71 -45.06 8.45
C PRO A 81 -5.76 -45.28 9.97
N ASP A 82 -5.79 -44.19 10.73
CA ASP A 82 -6.22 -44.23 12.13
C ASP A 82 -7.64 -43.67 12.28
N ARG A 83 -8.39 -44.41 13.10
CA ARG A 83 -9.84 -44.41 13.26
C ARG A 83 -10.34 -43.09 13.85
N VAL A 84 -11.33 -42.47 13.19
CA VAL A 84 -12.22 -41.48 13.81
C VAL A 84 -13.63 -42.05 13.75
N GLY A 85 -14.18 -42.39 14.92
CA GLY A 85 -15.54 -42.90 15.08
C GLY A 85 -16.60 -41.82 14.82
N PRO A 86 -17.86 -42.21 14.51
CA PRO A 86 -18.91 -41.26 14.19
C PRO A 86 -19.40 -40.53 15.45
N PHE A 87 -19.43 -39.19 15.38
CA PHE A 87 -20.17 -38.38 16.35
C PHE A 87 -21.67 -38.56 16.11
N VAL A 88 -22.34 -39.15 17.10
CA VAL A 88 -23.80 -39.31 17.15
C VAL A 88 -24.41 -38.02 17.68
N VAL A 89 -25.29 -37.40 16.90
CA VAL A 89 -26.21 -36.36 17.37
C VAL A 89 -27.25 -37.02 18.28
N ARG A 90 -27.31 -36.61 19.55
CA ARG A 90 -28.40 -36.98 20.46
C ARG A 90 -29.37 -35.81 20.61
N ASP A 91 -30.59 -36.06 20.17
CA ASP A 91 -31.81 -35.33 20.47
C ASP A 91 -32.22 -35.56 21.94
N PRO A 92 -32.57 -34.52 22.73
CA PRO A 92 -33.17 -34.72 24.04
C PRO A 92 -34.68 -34.45 23.96
N SER A 93 -35.46 -35.50 23.77
CA SER A 93 -36.86 -35.55 24.20
C SER A 93 -37.09 -36.75 25.13
N GLU A 94 -37.93 -36.54 26.14
CA GLU A 94 -38.35 -37.46 27.21
C GLU A 94 -37.31 -37.68 28.33
N GLY A 95 -37.55 -37.38 29.61
CA GLY A 95 -38.76 -37.14 30.40
C GLY A 95 -38.70 -38.01 31.65
N CYS A 96 -38.82 -37.43 32.86
CA CYS A 96 -39.50 -38.04 34.03
C CYS A 96 -39.41 -37.16 35.30
N HIS A 97 -40.57 -36.61 35.66
CA HIS A 97 -41.23 -36.56 36.98
C HIS A 97 -40.47 -36.32 38.32
N GLY A 98 -40.95 -35.32 39.06
CA GLY A 98 -41.29 -35.50 40.49
C GLY A 98 -41.14 -34.27 41.40
N GLY A 99 -42.26 -33.70 41.86
CA GLY A 99 -42.38 -33.10 43.21
C GLY A 99 -42.36 -31.57 43.38
N LEU A 100 -43.55 -30.97 43.50
CA LEU A 100 -43.85 -29.66 44.15
C LEU A 100 -43.82 -29.82 45.71
N PRO A 101 -43.95 -28.79 46.60
CA PRO A 101 -44.51 -27.43 46.34
C PRO A 101 -43.93 -26.20 47.12
N ARG A 102 -44.41 -25.01 46.68
CA ARG A 102 -44.77 -23.77 47.41
C ARG A 102 -43.69 -22.80 47.97
N GLY A 103 -43.64 -21.61 47.35
CA GLY A 103 -44.06 -20.36 48.00
C GLY A 103 -43.00 -19.32 48.39
N GLY A 104 -43.10 -18.10 47.83
CA GLY A 104 -42.92 -16.86 48.59
C GLY A 104 -41.75 -15.92 48.27
N CYS A 105 -42.12 -14.72 47.80
CA CYS A 105 -41.54 -13.40 48.13
C CYS A 105 -40.27 -12.86 47.41
N ARG A 106 -40.58 -11.91 46.51
CA ARG A 106 -39.94 -10.61 46.21
C ARG A 106 -38.66 -10.19 46.95
N GLY A 107 -37.72 -9.65 46.16
CA GLY A 107 -37.00 -8.41 46.47
C GLY A 107 -35.48 -8.50 46.48
N GLY A 108 -34.82 -7.52 45.84
CA GLY A 108 -33.45 -7.13 46.16
C GLY A 108 -32.42 -7.30 45.03
N ALA A 109 -32.10 -6.18 44.38
CA ALA A 109 -30.95 -6.03 43.50
C ALA A 109 -29.64 -6.12 44.30
N VAL A 110 -28.66 -6.88 43.82
CA VAL A 110 -27.23 -6.72 44.15
C VAL A 110 -26.38 -7.24 42.98
N GLU A 111 -25.57 -6.38 42.38
CA GLU A 111 -24.46 -6.74 41.48
C GLU A 111 -23.37 -7.54 42.22
N PRO A 112 -22.66 -8.46 41.56
CA PRO A 112 -21.31 -8.78 42.00
C PRO A 112 -20.26 -8.56 40.90
N ARG A 113 -19.27 -7.73 41.25
CA ARG A 113 -17.93 -7.72 40.67
C ARG A 113 -17.30 -9.11 40.81
N CYS A 114 -16.85 -9.70 39.72
CA CYS A 114 -16.01 -10.90 39.75
C CYS A 114 -14.55 -10.54 39.48
N HIS A 115 -13.74 -10.64 40.53
CA HIS A 115 -12.32 -10.95 40.42
C HIS A 115 -12.18 -12.45 40.10
N VAL A 116 -11.45 -12.79 39.04
CA VAL A 116 -10.87 -14.11 38.88
C VAL A 116 -9.41 -13.94 38.46
N ARG A 117 -8.50 -14.29 39.37
CA ARG A 117 -7.13 -14.72 39.03
C ARG A 117 -7.18 -16.19 38.61
N PRO A 118 -6.31 -16.60 37.68
CA PRO A 118 -5.73 -17.93 37.76
C PRO A 118 -4.22 -17.85 38.00
N ALA A 119 -3.73 -18.81 38.78
CA ALA A 119 -2.33 -19.01 39.09
C ALA A 119 -1.90 -20.38 38.55
N LEU A 120 -0.65 -20.44 38.06
CA LEU A 120 0.26 -21.61 37.99
C LEU A 120 -0.10 -22.70 36.96
N GLN A 121 0.81 -23.44 36.32
CA GLN A 121 2.25 -23.41 36.02
C GLN A 121 2.45 -24.68 35.17
N HIS A 122 3.24 -24.64 34.09
CA HIS A 122 4.07 -25.79 33.70
C HIS A 122 5.24 -25.36 32.81
N ASP A 123 6.27 -26.19 32.87
CA ASP A 123 7.69 -25.91 32.70
C ASP A 123 8.20 -25.73 31.26
N ALA A 124 9.23 -24.88 31.19
CA ALA A 124 10.40 -24.81 30.31
C ALA A 124 10.49 -25.69 29.04
N ARG A 125 10.78 -25.04 27.90
CA ARG A 125 12.12 -25.00 27.26
C ARG A 125 12.08 -24.29 25.89
N GLY A 126 12.87 -23.21 25.78
CA GLY A 126 13.53 -22.79 24.54
C GLY A 126 12.71 -22.08 23.47
N ILE A 127 12.68 -20.74 23.51
CA ILE A 127 12.89 -19.80 22.38
C ILE A 127 13.16 -18.43 23.02
N ARG A 128 14.24 -17.75 22.59
CA ARG A 128 14.62 -16.42 23.08
C ARG A 128 13.71 -15.36 22.45
N GLU A 129 12.94 -14.63 23.26
CA GLU A 129 12.16 -13.47 22.81
C GLU A 129 12.96 -12.15 22.78
N PRO A 130 12.67 -11.23 21.83
CA PRO A 130 13.38 -9.95 21.68
C PRO A 130 12.82 -8.84 22.59
N GLY A 131 13.24 -8.83 23.85
CA GLY A 131 12.96 -7.74 24.79
C GLY A 131 14.05 -6.66 24.80
N ARG A 132 14.20 -5.84 23.75
CA ARG A 132 15.16 -4.70 23.74
C ARG A 132 14.57 -3.32 23.43
N LEU A 133 13.30 -3.20 23.03
CA LEU A 133 12.75 -1.90 22.62
C LEU A 133 12.36 -0.98 23.79
N GLN A 134 12.17 -1.49 25.00
CA GLN A 134 11.63 -0.69 26.13
C GLN A 134 12.68 -0.06 27.07
N ARG A 135 13.99 -0.26 26.86
CA ARG A 135 15.03 0.32 27.75
C ARG A 135 15.74 1.56 27.24
N LEU A 136 15.51 1.98 25.99
CA LEU A 136 16.20 3.14 25.39
C LEU A 136 15.38 4.45 25.43
N LEU A 137 14.11 4.42 25.84
CA LEU A 137 13.22 5.61 25.80
C LEU A 137 12.97 6.29 27.16
N ARG A 138 13.83 6.08 28.17
CA ARG A 138 13.70 6.77 29.47
C ARG A 138 15.03 7.32 29.99
N ARG A 139 15.48 8.44 29.43
CA ARG A 139 16.28 9.44 30.16
C ARG A 139 15.81 10.84 29.76
N ARG A 140 15.13 11.53 30.69
CA ARG A 140 14.85 12.97 30.59
C ARG A 140 16.14 13.73 30.92
N PRO A 141 16.48 14.86 30.27
CA PRO A 141 17.55 15.72 30.74
C PRO A 141 17.03 16.61 31.87
N ASP A 142 17.79 16.65 32.96
CA ASP A 142 17.57 17.56 34.09
C ASP A 142 17.82 19.02 33.69
N ARG A 143 16.98 19.91 34.22
CA ARG A 143 17.13 21.36 34.16
C ARG A 143 18.22 21.80 35.14
N ALA A 144 19.24 22.51 34.65
CA ALA A 144 20.07 23.35 35.51
C ALA A 144 20.70 24.54 34.75
N GLY A 145 20.51 25.74 35.30
CA GLY A 145 21.55 26.78 35.31
C GLY A 145 21.59 27.78 34.16
N ARG A 146 20.80 28.86 34.26
CA ARG A 146 21.12 30.14 33.62
C ARG A 146 22.45 30.67 34.17
N ARG A 147 23.45 30.88 33.30
CA ARG A 147 24.47 31.91 33.49
C ARG A 147 24.68 32.67 32.17
N ARG A 148 24.49 33.98 32.24
CA ARG A 148 24.79 34.95 31.18
C ARG A 148 26.31 35.11 31.07
N GLY A 149 26.82 35.19 29.85
CA GLY A 149 28.19 35.58 29.54
C GLY A 149 28.36 35.53 28.03
N GLY A 150 28.22 36.68 27.38
CA GLY A 150 28.40 36.79 25.94
C GLY A 150 29.87 36.66 25.55
N VAL A 151 30.13 35.85 24.53
CA VAL A 151 31.24 36.07 23.60
C VAL A 151 30.69 35.80 22.22
N SER A 152 30.70 36.85 21.41
CA SER A 152 30.47 36.81 19.97
C SER A 152 31.48 35.86 19.33
N ALA A 153 30.98 34.77 18.74
CA ALA A 153 31.72 34.01 17.74
C ALA A 153 30.84 33.93 16.50
N ARG A 154 30.96 34.95 15.64
CA ARG A 154 30.66 34.80 14.22
C ARG A 154 31.57 33.70 13.69
N THR A 155 31.07 32.47 13.64
CA THR A 155 31.68 31.38 12.88
C THR A 155 30.81 31.18 11.66
N GLY A 156 31.37 31.49 10.50
CA GLY A 156 30.81 31.04 9.23
C GLY A 156 30.88 29.52 9.21
N GLY A 157 29.80 28.87 9.65
CA GLY A 157 29.61 27.45 9.44
C GLY A 157 29.35 27.23 7.97
N HIS A 158 30.38 26.90 7.20
CA HIS A 158 30.15 26.30 5.88
C HIS A 158 29.32 25.03 6.13
N GLU A 159 28.05 25.04 5.69
CA GLU A 159 27.23 23.83 5.70
C GLU A 159 28.02 22.73 4.98
N ARG A 160 28.19 21.59 5.65
CA ARG A 160 28.89 20.44 5.07
C ARG A 160 28.06 19.93 3.89
N PRO A 161 28.58 19.91 2.65
CA PRO A 161 27.81 19.43 1.51
C PRO A 161 27.39 17.97 1.72
N LEU A 162 26.19 17.64 1.29
CA LEU A 162 25.55 16.34 1.42
C LEU A 162 25.33 15.74 0.04
N LEU A 163 26.02 14.64 -0.23
CA LEU A 163 25.83 13.85 -1.44
C LEU A 163 24.67 12.87 -1.24
N GLY A 164 23.62 12.99 -2.05
CA GLY A 164 22.58 11.97 -2.18
C GLY A 164 23.07 10.82 -3.05
N VAL A 165 22.91 9.59 -2.59
CA VAL A 165 23.26 8.38 -3.34
C VAL A 165 22.07 7.44 -3.39
N VAL A 166 21.60 7.18 -4.60
CA VAL A 166 20.62 6.12 -4.86
C VAL A 166 21.36 4.81 -5.11
N LEU A 167 21.06 3.77 -4.34
CA LEU A 167 21.54 2.42 -4.61
C LEU A 167 20.55 1.71 -5.53
N ALA A 168 20.85 1.71 -6.83
CA ALA A 168 20.09 1.02 -7.88
C ALA A 168 20.75 -0.31 -8.30
N GLY A 169 21.82 -0.72 -7.60
CA GLY A 169 22.52 -1.98 -7.81
C GLY A 169 21.87 -3.18 -7.11
N GLY A 170 22.22 -4.37 -7.59
CA GLY A 170 21.73 -5.66 -7.09
C GLY A 170 21.31 -6.56 -8.24
N GLU A 171 21.40 -7.88 -8.03
CA GLU A 171 21.15 -8.85 -9.11
C GLU A 171 19.66 -9.04 -9.41
N SER A 172 18.76 -8.47 -8.61
CA SER A 172 17.31 -8.57 -8.78
C SER A 172 16.78 -9.99 -9.05
N ARG A 173 17.47 -11.03 -8.56
CA ARG A 173 17.18 -12.44 -8.86
C ARG A 173 15.72 -12.83 -8.57
N ARG A 174 15.15 -12.31 -7.48
CA ARG A 174 13.75 -12.55 -7.07
C ARG A 174 12.74 -11.69 -7.83
N PHE A 175 13.20 -10.60 -8.44
CA PHE A 175 12.37 -9.67 -9.19
C PHE A 175 12.23 -10.07 -10.65
N GLY A 176 13.23 -10.78 -11.21
CA GLY A 176 13.22 -11.29 -12.59
C GLY A 176 13.68 -10.28 -13.66
N SER A 177 13.72 -8.99 -13.32
CA SER A 177 14.22 -7.89 -14.16
C SER A 177 14.95 -6.84 -13.30
N PRO A 178 15.70 -5.89 -13.88
CA PRO A 178 16.33 -4.82 -13.13
C PRO A 178 15.30 -4.00 -12.35
N LYS A 179 15.25 -4.20 -11.03
CA LYS A 179 14.19 -3.65 -10.14
C LYS A 179 14.14 -2.12 -10.20
N ALA A 180 15.29 -1.49 -10.38
CA ALA A 180 15.39 -0.04 -10.55
C ALA A 180 14.48 0.50 -11.67
N LEU A 181 14.24 -0.29 -12.73
CA LEU A 181 13.40 0.07 -13.88
C LEU A 181 11.92 -0.24 -13.69
N ALA A 182 11.55 -0.98 -12.64
CA ALA A 182 10.15 -1.22 -12.33
C ALA A 182 9.46 0.11 -11.99
N THR A 183 8.18 0.24 -12.31
CA THR A 183 7.43 1.47 -12.08
C THR A 183 6.64 1.40 -10.78
N LEU A 184 6.74 2.43 -9.97
CA LEU A 184 5.71 2.75 -8.99
C LEU A 184 4.78 3.73 -9.71
N HIS A 185 3.54 3.34 -9.99
CA HIS A 185 2.62 4.10 -10.85
C HIS A 185 3.27 4.42 -12.21
N ALA A 186 3.62 5.69 -12.48
CA ALA A 186 4.19 6.15 -13.74
C ALA A 186 5.73 6.27 -13.75
N LYS A 187 6.41 6.07 -12.61
CA LYS A 187 7.82 6.42 -12.47
C LYS A 187 8.69 5.22 -12.13
N PRO A 188 9.83 5.02 -12.82
CA PRO A 188 10.83 4.04 -12.42
C PRO A 188 11.29 4.27 -10.97
N LEU A 189 11.54 3.18 -10.22
CA LEU A 189 11.95 3.27 -8.82
C LEU A 189 13.24 4.10 -8.64
N TRP A 190 14.18 4.04 -9.58
CA TRP A 190 15.37 4.89 -9.55
C TRP A 190 15.01 6.38 -9.61
N GLN A 191 14.02 6.76 -10.42
CA GLN A 191 13.61 8.14 -10.60
C GLN A 191 12.87 8.67 -9.37
N VAL A 192 12.06 7.82 -8.73
CA VAL A 192 11.42 8.13 -7.43
C VAL A 192 12.51 8.41 -6.38
N ALA A 193 13.50 7.52 -6.24
CA ALA A 193 14.57 7.69 -5.27
C ALA A 193 15.42 8.95 -5.54
N VAL A 194 15.74 9.25 -6.81
CA VAL A 194 16.47 10.47 -7.19
C VAL A 194 15.68 11.73 -6.84
N GLY A 195 14.37 11.76 -7.16
CA GLY A 195 13.52 12.91 -6.86
C GLY A 195 13.47 13.21 -5.36
N ARG A 196 13.38 12.17 -4.53
CA ARG A 196 13.33 12.31 -3.07
C ARG A 196 14.63 12.80 -2.46
N LEU A 197 15.77 12.26 -2.91
CA LEU A 197 17.07 12.76 -2.48
C LEU A 197 17.33 14.18 -2.98
N GLY A 198 16.90 14.52 -4.20
CA GLY A 198 17.07 15.86 -4.78
C GLY A 198 16.36 16.95 -3.99
N ALA A 199 15.34 16.61 -3.20
CA ALA A 199 14.61 17.54 -2.36
C ALA A 199 15.30 17.86 -1.01
N VAL A 200 16.40 17.16 -0.68
CA VAL A 200 17.11 17.27 0.61
C VAL A 200 18.65 17.26 0.50
N CYS A 201 19.22 16.93 -0.66
CA CYS A 201 20.65 16.85 -0.90
C CYS A 201 21.12 17.89 -1.93
N ASP A 202 22.38 18.32 -1.83
CA ASP A 202 22.97 19.32 -2.73
C ASP A 202 23.20 18.77 -4.14
N ARG A 203 23.43 17.47 -4.22
CA ARG A 203 23.68 16.72 -5.45
C ARG A 203 23.21 15.28 -5.26
N VAL A 204 22.70 14.65 -6.32
CA VAL A 204 22.32 13.24 -6.32
C VAL A 204 23.08 12.48 -7.39
N GLU A 205 23.62 11.33 -7.02
CA GLU A 205 24.24 10.36 -7.91
C GLU A 205 23.63 8.97 -7.71
N VAL A 206 23.76 8.10 -8.70
CA VAL A 206 23.18 6.75 -8.68
C VAL A 206 24.27 5.71 -8.84
N SER A 207 24.33 4.75 -7.90
CA SER A 207 25.11 3.52 -8.04
C SER A 207 24.31 2.51 -8.87
N ALA A 208 24.80 2.19 -10.06
CA ALA A 208 24.19 1.21 -10.95
C ALA A 208 25.26 0.42 -11.73
N ASN A 209 25.24 -0.91 -11.59
CA ASN A 209 26.13 -1.82 -12.30
C ASN A 209 25.51 -2.36 -13.61
N ASP A 210 24.18 -2.40 -13.68
CA ASP A 210 23.48 -2.84 -14.89
C ASP A 210 23.55 -1.74 -15.97
N PRO A 211 24.06 -2.05 -17.18
CA PRO A 211 24.21 -1.06 -18.25
C PRO A 211 22.89 -0.44 -18.73
N VAL A 212 21.79 -1.18 -18.67
CA VAL A 212 20.44 -0.69 -19.05
C VAL A 212 19.96 0.31 -18.02
N VAL A 213 20.10 -0.02 -16.73
CA VAL A 213 19.80 0.92 -15.63
C VAL A 213 20.68 2.16 -15.73
N ALA A 214 21.99 1.99 -15.92
CA ALA A 214 22.93 3.10 -16.06
C ALA A 214 22.58 3.98 -17.28
N GLY A 215 22.20 3.38 -18.40
CA GLY A 215 21.75 4.10 -19.60
C GLY A 215 20.50 4.95 -19.33
N ALA A 216 19.49 4.37 -18.67
CA ALA A 216 18.24 5.05 -18.34
C ALA A 216 18.42 6.25 -17.38
N VAL A 217 19.40 6.16 -16.47
CA VAL A 217 19.63 7.19 -15.44
C VAL A 217 20.47 8.37 -15.94
N ARG A 218 21.40 8.14 -16.89
CA ARG A 218 22.42 9.13 -17.31
C ARG A 218 21.85 10.46 -17.84
N SER A 219 20.61 10.48 -18.34
CA SER A 219 19.94 11.70 -18.77
C SER A 219 19.46 12.58 -17.61
N THR A 220 19.41 12.05 -16.39
CA THR A 220 18.79 12.69 -15.23
C THR A 220 19.75 12.88 -14.07
N ALA A 221 20.65 11.92 -13.82
CA ALA A 221 21.63 11.99 -12.74
C ALA A 221 22.96 11.37 -13.15
N ALA A 222 24.05 11.78 -12.47
CA ALA A 222 25.34 11.13 -12.67
C ALA A 222 25.30 9.69 -12.14
N VAL A 223 25.94 8.78 -12.88
CA VAL A 223 25.96 7.35 -12.58
C VAL A 223 27.39 6.91 -12.31
N PHE A 224 27.57 6.10 -11.27
CA PHE A 224 28.83 5.40 -11.01
C PHE A 224 28.55 3.90 -10.78
N ALA A 225 29.58 3.09 -11.02
CA ALA A 225 29.53 1.66 -10.80
C ALA A 225 30.31 1.29 -9.53
N ASP A 226 29.94 0.17 -8.94
CA ASP A 226 30.64 -0.39 -7.80
C ASP A 226 31.97 -0.99 -8.29
N SER A 227 33.06 -0.69 -7.59
CA SER A 227 34.37 -1.26 -7.92
C SER A 227 34.55 -2.69 -7.41
N GLU A 228 33.68 -3.15 -6.49
CA GLU A 228 33.78 -4.42 -5.79
C GLU A 228 32.64 -5.37 -6.20
N PRO A 229 32.90 -6.35 -7.08
CA PRO A 229 31.91 -7.36 -7.45
C PRO A 229 31.43 -8.15 -6.22
N ASN A 230 30.12 -8.41 -6.13
CA ASN A 230 29.51 -9.25 -5.08
C ASN A 230 29.62 -8.73 -3.63
N ALA A 231 29.94 -7.45 -3.43
CA ALA A 231 30.01 -6.82 -2.11
C ALA A 231 28.63 -6.46 -1.50
N GLY A 232 27.54 -6.71 -2.24
CA GLY A 232 26.18 -6.34 -1.83
C GLY A 232 26.02 -4.81 -1.71
N PRO A 233 25.07 -4.32 -0.90
CA PRO A 233 24.84 -2.88 -0.71
C PRO A 233 26.06 -2.12 -0.18
N LEU A 234 26.97 -2.80 0.53
CA LEU A 234 28.20 -2.21 1.04
C LEU A 234 29.20 -1.88 -0.07
N GLY A 235 29.18 -2.59 -1.20
CA GLY A 235 29.98 -2.24 -2.38
C GLY A 235 29.57 -0.88 -2.96
N GLY A 236 28.26 -0.64 -3.06
CA GLY A 236 27.72 0.65 -3.49
C GLY A 236 28.04 1.78 -2.53
N LEU A 237 27.95 1.54 -1.22
CA LEU A 237 28.33 2.53 -0.22
C LEU A 237 29.84 2.83 -0.23
N HIS A 238 30.67 1.83 -0.55
CA HIS A 238 32.11 2.00 -0.70
C HIS A 238 32.47 2.85 -1.92
N ALA A 239 31.86 2.57 -3.07
CA ALA A 239 32.01 3.40 -4.26
C ALA A 239 31.48 4.84 -4.02
N ALA A 240 30.36 4.97 -3.31
CA ALA A 240 29.78 6.25 -2.92
C ALA A 240 30.73 7.11 -2.07
N ARG A 241 31.50 6.50 -1.15
CA ARG A 241 32.52 7.21 -0.35
C ARG A 241 33.53 7.90 -1.25
N ARG A 242 34.04 7.21 -2.28
CA ARG A 242 35.00 7.80 -3.23
C ARG A 242 34.40 9.02 -3.94
N ARG A 243 33.15 8.89 -4.42
CA ARG A 243 32.41 10.00 -5.04
C ARG A 243 32.26 11.18 -4.09
N ALA A 244 31.89 10.92 -2.84
CA ALA A 244 31.72 11.94 -1.82
C ALA A 244 33.03 12.72 -1.54
N VAL A 245 34.16 12.02 -1.47
CA VAL A 245 35.49 12.64 -1.34
C VAL A 245 35.81 13.52 -2.55
N GLU A 246 35.59 13.02 -3.77
CA GLU A 246 35.87 13.76 -5.01
C GLU A 246 35.06 15.06 -5.13
N VAL A 247 33.82 15.07 -4.64
CA VAL A 247 32.95 16.27 -4.67
C VAL A 247 33.03 17.11 -3.39
N GLY A 248 33.90 16.75 -2.44
CA GLY A 248 34.09 17.49 -1.19
C GLY A 248 32.90 17.43 -0.21
N ALA A 249 32.07 16.38 -0.29
CA ALA A 249 30.94 16.20 0.61
C ALA A 249 31.39 15.78 2.02
N GLY A 250 30.71 16.30 3.04
CA GLY A 250 30.93 15.90 4.43
C GLY A 250 30.08 14.70 4.86
N GLY A 251 29.01 14.38 4.12
CA GLY A 251 28.12 13.26 4.37
C GLY A 251 27.51 12.68 3.10
N ILE A 252 27.02 11.45 3.23
CA ILE A 252 26.29 10.72 2.20
C ILE A 252 24.90 10.38 2.73
N MET A 253 23.86 10.89 2.08
CA MET A 253 22.50 10.42 2.29
C MET A 253 22.25 9.26 1.32
N VAL A 254 22.07 8.06 1.82
CA VAL A 254 21.81 6.88 1.01
C VAL A 254 20.33 6.52 1.03
N LEU A 255 19.80 6.16 -0.15
CA LEU A 255 18.46 5.60 -0.32
C LEU A 255 18.49 4.44 -1.32
N ALA A 256 18.03 3.26 -0.91
CA ALA A 256 17.88 2.13 -1.82
C ALA A 256 16.58 2.21 -2.63
N VAL A 257 16.63 1.82 -3.92
CA VAL A 257 15.45 1.85 -4.81
C VAL A 257 14.32 0.92 -4.38
N ASP A 258 14.58 -0.02 -3.48
CA ASP A 258 13.59 -0.96 -2.98
C ASP A 258 12.71 -0.40 -1.86
N THR A 259 12.95 0.82 -1.38
CA THR A 259 12.12 1.49 -0.37
C THR A 259 11.38 2.71 -0.94
N PRO A 260 10.55 2.55 -1.99
CA PRO A 260 9.98 3.66 -2.75
C PRO A 260 8.81 4.37 -2.04
N TRP A 261 8.57 4.13 -0.75
CA TRP A 261 7.53 4.81 0.03
C TRP A 261 8.07 5.66 1.18
N VAL A 262 9.39 5.74 1.37
CA VAL A 262 10.01 6.63 2.35
C VAL A 262 9.73 8.10 1.99
N PRO A 263 8.95 8.83 2.80
CA PRO A 263 8.53 10.18 2.44
C PRO A 263 9.64 11.20 2.72
N ARG A 264 9.53 12.38 2.10
CA ARG A 264 10.54 13.45 2.23
C ARG A 264 10.80 13.85 3.67
N GLU A 265 9.77 13.89 4.52
CA GLU A 265 9.88 14.32 5.92
C GLU A 265 10.79 13.40 6.73
N ALA A 266 10.82 12.10 6.42
CA ALA A 266 11.75 11.17 7.03
C ALA A 266 13.20 11.49 6.67
N LEU A 267 13.45 11.82 5.41
CA LEU A 267 14.77 12.17 4.91
C LEU A 267 15.26 13.49 5.53
N VAL A 268 14.39 14.51 5.59
CA VAL A 268 14.69 15.80 6.25
C VAL A 268 15.13 15.59 7.71
N ARG A 269 14.38 14.79 8.47
CA ARG A 269 14.73 14.50 9.87
C ARG A 269 16.08 13.83 10.01
N LEU A 270 16.43 12.90 9.11
CA LEU A 270 17.75 12.26 9.14
C LEU A 270 18.87 13.27 8.90
N VAL A 271 18.69 14.18 7.95
CA VAL A 271 19.65 15.26 7.66
C VAL A 271 19.81 16.20 8.86
N GLU A 272 18.71 16.62 9.49
CA GLU A 272 18.73 17.46 10.69
C GLU A 272 19.49 16.79 11.84
N GLN A 273 19.23 15.50 12.09
CA GLN A 273 19.92 14.75 13.14
C GLN A 273 21.40 14.59 12.85
N TRP A 274 21.77 14.33 11.60
CA TRP A 274 23.18 14.26 11.18
C TRP A 274 23.89 15.59 11.37
N ARG A 275 23.27 16.70 10.95
CA ARG A 275 23.84 18.05 11.13
C ARG A 275 24.03 18.39 12.62
N SER A 276 23.15 17.92 13.48
CA SER A 276 23.25 18.14 14.93
C SER A 276 24.31 17.28 15.62
N HIS A 277 24.51 16.03 15.19
CA HIS A 277 25.35 15.07 15.91
C HIS A 277 26.72 14.82 15.25
N GLY A 278 26.84 15.06 13.94
CA GLY A 278 28.02 14.71 13.15
C GLY A 278 28.29 13.21 13.03
N ARG A 279 27.32 12.36 13.39
CA ARG A 279 27.42 10.89 13.41
C ARG A 279 26.50 10.26 12.38
N ALA A 280 26.70 8.98 12.07
CA ALA A 280 25.78 8.23 11.23
C ALA A 280 24.36 8.26 11.84
N CYS A 281 23.36 8.52 11.01
CA CYS A 281 21.94 8.59 11.39
C CYS A 281 21.14 7.62 10.53
N VAL A 282 20.39 6.72 11.15
CA VAL A 282 19.60 5.68 10.48
C VAL A 282 18.12 5.82 10.88
N ALA A 283 17.20 5.58 9.94
CA ALA A 283 15.77 5.64 10.25
C ALA A 283 15.36 4.46 11.15
N ALA A 284 14.67 4.73 12.25
CA ALA A 284 14.06 3.69 13.09
C ALA A 284 12.92 3.00 12.33
N THR A 285 12.91 1.67 12.35
CA THR A 285 11.89 0.87 11.65
C THR A 285 11.55 -0.39 12.43
N GLY A 286 10.52 -1.12 11.98
CA GLY A 286 10.20 -2.46 12.47
C GLY A 286 11.09 -3.58 11.92
N SER A 287 12.23 -3.26 11.29
CA SER A 287 13.15 -4.28 10.77
C SER A 287 13.79 -5.10 11.91
N PRO A 288 14.40 -6.27 11.64
CA PRO A 288 15.12 -7.04 12.65
C PRO A 288 16.27 -6.27 13.34
N TRP A 289 16.83 -5.26 12.67
CA TRP A 289 17.86 -4.38 13.23
C TRP A 289 17.27 -3.23 14.06
N GLY A 290 15.96 -2.99 13.97
CA GLY A 290 15.28 -1.83 14.55
C GLY A 290 15.49 -0.54 13.77
N PHE A 291 16.19 -0.60 12.63
CA PHE A 291 16.45 0.53 11.74
C PHE A 291 16.68 0.09 10.28
N GLU A 292 16.61 1.03 9.35
CA GLU A 292 16.90 0.81 7.92
C GLU A 292 18.29 1.37 7.55
N PRO A 293 19.32 0.51 7.36
CA PRO A 293 20.69 0.95 7.08
C PRO A 293 20.85 1.62 5.71
N LEU A 294 19.93 1.39 4.76
CA LEU A 294 19.98 1.99 3.43
C LEU A 294 18.99 3.15 3.26
N THR A 295 18.49 3.69 4.38
CA THR A 295 17.78 4.96 4.49
C THR A 295 18.43 5.74 5.63
N ALA A 296 19.58 6.35 5.32
CA ALA A 296 20.50 6.83 6.34
C ALA A 296 21.40 7.95 5.83
N VAL A 297 21.94 8.73 6.77
CA VAL A 297 23.06 9.65 6.51
C VAL A 297 24.32 9.09 7.15
N TYR A 298 25.39 8.92 6.36
CA TYR A 298 26.70 8.52 6.84
C TYR A 298 27.71 9.67 6.67
N PRO A 299 28.38 10.14 7.75
CA PRO A 299 29.57 10.98 7.60
C PRO A 299 30.61 10.28 6.73
N VAL A 300 31.24 10.98 5.78
CA VAL A 300 32.21 10.36 4.86
C VAL A 300 33.34 9.66 5.60
N ALA A 301 33.87 10.28 6.66
CA ALA A 301 34.92 9.70 7.51
C ALA A 301 34.48 8.43 8.26
N SER A 302 33.18 8.25 8.52
CA SER A 302 32.68 7.03 9.19
C SER A 302 32.73 5.80 8.28
N LEU A 303 32.91 6.00 6.98
CA LEU A 303 32.97 4.94 5.98
C LEU A 303 34.41 4.48 5.70
N ASP A 304 35.42 5.03 6.39
CA ASP A 304 36.82 4.64 6.20
C ASP A 304 37.07 3.17 6.56
N SER A 305 36.34 2.65 7.55
CA SER A 305 36.40 1.24 7.95
C SER A 305 35.66 0.28 7.00
N LEU A 306 34.99 0.80 5.97
CA LEU A 306 34.18 0.00 5.07
C LEU A 306 35.05 -0.94 4.20
N GLU A 307 36.24 -0.50 3.81
CA GLU A 307 37.19 -1.32 3.06
C GLU A 307 37.64 -2.55 3.87
N ASP A 308 37.97 -2.34 5.15
CA ASP A 308 38.35 -3.42 6.06
C ASP A 308 37.16 -4.35 6.36
N ALA A 309 35.96 -3.80 6.51
CA ALA A 309 34.74 -4.59 6.69
C ALA A 309 34.47 -5.50 5.47
N LEU A 310 34.61 -4.97 4.25
CA LEU A 310 34.46 -5.74 3.01
C LEU A 310 35.53 -6.84 2.90
N ARG A 311 36.81 -6.54 3.19
CA ARG A 311 37.90 -7.52 3.23
C ARG A 311 37.67 -8.62 4.27
N GLY A 312 37.10 -8.26 5.42
CA GLY A 312 36.69 -9.20 6.47
C GLY A 312 35.48 -10.07 6.12
N GLY A 313 34.90 -9.91 4.92
CA GLY A 313 33.75 -10.69 4.46
C GLY A 313 32.41 -10.19 4.99
N HIS A 314 32.36 -9.03 5.64
CA HIS A 314 31.10 -8.41 6.06
C HIS A 314 30.34 -7.90 4.83
N ARG A 315 29.12 -8.39 4.64
CA ARG A 315 28.25 -7.99 3.51
C ARG A 315 26.87 -7.47 3.95
N GLN A 316 26.61 -7.44 5.26
CA GLN A 316 25.32 -7.04 5.80
C GLN A 316 25.36 -5.55 6.19
N ALA A 317 24.59 -4.73 5.47
CA ALA A 317 24.52 -3.30 5.73
C ALA A 317 24.08 -2.96 7.16
N GLY A 318 23.15 -3.74 7.73
CA GLY A 318 22.70 -3.56 9.12
C GLY A 318 23.81 -3.75 10.15
N ALA A 319 24.58 -4.83 10.04
CA ALA A 319 25.71 -5.10 10.93
C ALA A 319 26.80 -4.03 10.83
N PHE A 320 27.13 -3.57 9.61
CA PHE A 320 28.09 -2.49 9.42
C PHE A 320 27.58 -1.19 10.05
N ALA A 321 26.34 -0.79 9.75
CA ALA A 321 25.73 0.40 10.34
C ALA A 321 25.70 0.34 11.87
N GLU A 322 25.34 -0.80 12.47
CA GLU A 322 25.36 -1.01 13.92
C GLU A 322 26.78 -0.82 14.51
N SER A 323 27.81 -1.29 13.82
CA SER A 323 29.22 -1.15 14.25
C SER A 323 29.67 0.31 14.35
N LEU A 324 29.04 1.22 13.58
CA LEU A 324 29.30 2.66 13.66
C LEU A 324 28.64 3.32 14.88
N ASN A 325 27.85 2.55 15.66
CA ASN A 325 27.03 3.05 16.75
C ASN A 325 26.20 4.27 16.29
N PRO A 326 25.22 4.09 15.39
CA PRO A 326 24.53 5.19 14.75
C PRO A 326 23.52 5.82 15.70
N VAL A 327 23.14 7.06 15.43
CA VAL A 327 21.93 7.66 16.01
C VAL A 327 20.73 7.04 15.30
N VAL A 328 19.92 6.28 16.04
CA VAL A 328 18.66 5.74 15.53
C VAL A 328 17.58 6.80 15.66
N VAL A 329 17.04 7.25 14.53
CA VAL A 329 16.15 8.40 14.43
C VAL A 329 14.70 7.95 14.29
N ASP A 330 13.87 8.30 15.27
CA ASP A 330 12.41 8.24 15.09
C ASP A 330 11.96 9.37 14.15
N THR A 331 11.63 8.99 12.92
CA THR A 331 11.19 9.93 11.88
C THR A 331 9.73 10.37 12.05
N GLY A 332 8.98 9.78 12.99
CA GLY A 332 7.54 9.99 13.13
C GLY A 332 6.72 9.41 11.97
N VAL A 333 7.35 8.66 11.07
CA VAL A 333 6.71 8.00 9.92
C VAL A 333 6.43 6.54 10.26
N ALA A 334 5.27 6.05 9.87
CA ALA A 334 4.88 4.66 10.08
C ALA A 334 5.88 3.70 9.43
N SER A 335 6.27 2.64 10.14
CA SER A 335 7.25 1.65 9.66
C SER A 335 6.86 1.00 8.33
N ALA A 336 5.56 0.93 8.00
CA ALA A 336 5.07 0.42 6.72
C ALA A 336 5.58 1.20 5.49
N ARG A 337 6.02 2.46 5.66
CA ARG A 337 6.62 3.29 4.59
C ARG A 337 8.09 2.93 4.30
N PHE A 338 8.75 2.17 5.17
CA PHE A 338 10.13 1.69 4.98
C PHE A 338 10.20 0.24 4.48
N ARG A 339 9.07 -0.33 4.03
CA ARG A 339 9.06 -1.71 3.53
C ARG A 339 9.82 -1.81 2.21
N SER A 340 10.47 -2.95 2.00
CA SER A 340 11.28 -3.24 0.82
C SER A 340 10.47 -3.99 -0.25
N VAL A 341 10.54 -3.54 -1.50
CA VAL A 341 10.07 -4.19 -2.71
C VAL A 341 11.08 -5.26 -3.11
N ASN A 342 10.72 -6.53 -3.10
CA ASN A 342 11.60 -7.64 -3.45
C ASN A 342 11.12 -8.43 -4.67
N ARG A 343 9.82 -8.38 -4.96
CA ARG A 343 9.15 -9.00 -6.10
C ARG A 343 8.23 -7.98 -6.79
N PRO A 344 7.85 -8.21 -8.05
CA PRO A 344 6.91 -7.32 -8.75
C PRO A 344 5.58 -7.17 -8.01
N GLU A 345 5.09 -8.26 -7.39
CA GLU A 345 3.85 -8.27 -6.60
C GLU A 345 3.89 -7.40 -5.32
N ASP A 346 5.07 -6.95 -4.88
CA ASP A 346 5.18 -6.02 -3.76
C ASP A 346 4.82 -4.57 -4.16
N LEU A 347 4.82 -4.27 -5.47
CA LEU A 347 4.39 -2.97 -5.99
C LEU A 347 2.87 -2.95 -6.15
N PRO A 348 2.21 -1.82 -5.87
CA PRO A 348 0.79 -1.70 -6.13
C PRO A 348 0.53 -1.68 -7.64
N PRO A 349 -0.68 -2.06 -8.07
CA PRO A 349 -1.13 -1.78 -9.43
C PRO A 349 -1.03 -0.27 -9.75
N PRO A 350 -0.92 0.11 -11.02
CA PRO A 350 -1.00 1.50 -11.44
C PRO A 350 -2.28 2.15 -10.93
N ALA A 351 -2.19 3.38 -10.42
CA ALA A 351 -3.30 4.06 -9.80
C ALA A 351 -3.21 5.56 -10.03
N PHE A 352 -4.37 6.21 -10.17
CA PHE A 352 -4.47 7.67 -10.19
C PHE A 352 -5.67 8.12 -9.36
N SER A 353 -5.60 9.35 -8.86
CA SER A 353 -6.66 9.93 -8.03
C SER A 353 -7.48 10.97 -8.76
N ILE A 354 -8.79 10.98 -8.56
CA ILE A 354 -9.67 12.08 -8.97
C ILE A 354 -9.94 12.92 -7.73
N VAL A 355 -9.46 14.15 -7.75
CA VAL A 355 -9.52 15.09 -6.62
C VAL A 355 -10.43 16.25 -6.99
N GLY A 356 -11.24 16.67 -6.04
CA GLY A 356 -12.18 17.76 -6.24
C GLY A 356 -12.99 18.00 -4.98
N ASN A 357 -13.40 19.25 -4.81
CA ASN A 357 -14.25 19.68 -3.71
C ASN A 357 -15.66 19.08 -3.79
N LYS A 358 -16.43 19.19 -2.69
CA LYS A 358 -17.85 18.77 -2.70
C LYS A 358 -18.61 19.53 -3.80
N ASN A 359 -19.54 18.84 -4.46
CA ASN A 359 -20.37 19.35 -5.56
C ASN A 359 -19.62 19.77 -6.84
N SER A 360 -18.36 19.36 -7.02
CA SER A 360 -17.60 19.58 -8.26
C SER A 360 -18.00 18.66 -9.43
N GLY A 361 -18.75 17.59 -9.17
CA GLY A 361 -19.00 16.51 -10.13
C GLY A 361 -17.99 15.36 -10.07
N LYS A 362 -17.11 15.34 -9.06
CA LYS A 362 -16.08 14.29 -8.86
C LYS A 362 -16.61 12.87 -9.01
N THR A 363 -17.64 12.48 -8.26
CA THR A 363 -18.17 11.11 -8.33
C THR A 363 -18.75 10.81 -9.71
N THR A 364 -19.37 11.79 -10.38
CA THR A 364 -19.86 11.64 -11.76
C THR A 364 -18.71 11.38 -12.71
N LEU A 365 -17.63 12.15 -12.62
CA LEU A 365 -16.43 11.95 -13.43
C LEU A 365 -15.77 10.59 -13.12
N THR A 366 -15.64 10.21 -11.84
CA THR A 366 -15.10 8.91 -11.41
C THR A 366 -15.85 7.76 -12.07
N VAL A 367 -17.18 7.75 -12.01
CA VAL A 367 -18.00 6.70 -12.61
C VAL A 367 -17.83 6.67 -14.13
N ALA A 368 -17.84 7.83 -14.79
CA ALA A 368 -17.70 7.93 -16.23
C ALA A 368 -16.33 7.41 -16.72
N VAL A 369 -15.25 7.75 -16.02
CA VAL A 369 -13.88 7.29 -16.34
C VAL A 369 -13.74 5.79 -16.09
N ILE A 370 -14.27 5.27 -14.98
CA ILE A 370 -14.27 3.81 -14.72
C ILE A 370 -15.04 3.07 -15.83
N ALA A 371 -16.22 3.56 -16.21
CA ALA A 371 -17.02 2.95 -17.26
C ALA A 371 -16.29 2.96 -18.61
N GLU A 372 -15.59 4.05 -18.93
CA GLU A 372 -14.81 4.17 -20.16
C GLU A 372 -13.61 3.22 -20.18
N LEU A 373 -12.82 3.15 -19.10
CA LEU A 373 -11.70 2.21 -19.00
C LEU A 373 -12.18 0.74 -19.06
N ALA A 374 -13.31 0.42 -18.42
CA ALA A 374 -13.92 -0.91 -18.50
C ALA A 374 -14.41 -1.23 -19.92
N ARG A 375 -15.00 -0.25 -20.63
CA ARG A 375 -15.41 -0.39 -22.04
C ARG A 375 -14.22 -0.68 -22.96
N ARG A 376 -13.03 -0.19 -22.62
CA ARG A 376 -11.76 -0.50 -23.31
C ARG A 376 -11.20 -1.88 -22.99
N GLY A 377 -11.85 -2.65 -22.11
CA GLY A 377 -11.44 -4.00 -21.73
C GLY A 377 -10.40 -4.06 -20.61
N ARG A 378 -10.14 -2.95 -19.91
CA ARG A 378 -9.22 -2.93 -18.77
C ARG A 378 -9.83 -3.59 -17.55
N ARG A 379 -9.01 -4.28 -16.76
CA ARG A 379 -9.38 -4.70 -15.40
C ARG A 379 -9.27 -3.52 -14.44
N VAL A 380 -10.33 -2.72 -14.40
CA VAL A 380 -10.42 -1.53 -13.56
C VAL A 380 -10.90 -1.90 -12.17
N MET A 381 -10.19 -1.44 -11.14
CA MET A 381 -10.68 -1.43 -9.77
C MET A 381 -10.77 0.01 -9.26
N SER A 382 -11.45 0.22 -8.13
CA SER A 382 -11.58 1.55 -7.57
C SER A 382 -11.47 1.57 -6.06
N VAL A 383 -11.01 2.69 -5.53
CA VAL A 383 -10.94 2.95 -4.10
C VAL A 383 -11.73 4.22 -3.82
N LYS A 384 -12.66 4.14 -2.86
CA LYS A 384 -13.39 5.31 -2.37
C LYS A 384 -13.08 5.52 -0.89
N HIS A 385 -12.41 6.62 -0.56
CA HIS A 385 -12.12 6.99 0.82
C HIS A 385 -13.22 7.91 1.38
N GLY A 386 -13.75 7.57 2.55
CA GLY A 386 -14.79 8.33 3.22
C GLY A 386 -14.70 8.19 4.75
N HIS A 387 -15.32 9.12 5.47
CA HIS A 387 -15.14 9.23 6.93
C HIS A 387 -15.86 8.15 7.75
N HIS A 388 -16.94 7.56 7.23
CA HIS A 388 -17.62 6.41 7.82
C HIS A 388 -18.29 5.58 6.72
N PHE A 389 -18.01 4.28 6.67
CA PHE A 389 -18.80 3.34 5.88
C PHE A 389 -19.25 2.20 6.78
N ARG A 390 -20.55 1.86 6.73
CA ARG A 390 -21.10 0.71 7.43
C ARG A 390 -21.47 -0.33 6.38
N LEU A 391 -20.63 -1.36 6.27
CA LEU A 391 -20.87 -2.47 5.35
C LEU A 391 -21.83 -3.52 5.95
N ASP A 392 -21.92 -3.59 7.28
CA ASP A 392 -22.69 -4.63 7.99
C ASP A 392 -23.75 -4.04 8.93
N THR A 393 -24.81 -4.81 9.19
CA THR A 393 -25.98 -4.37 9.98
C THR A 393 -26.12 -5.20 11.25
N PRO A 394 -26.41 -4.58 12.42
CA PRO A 394 -26.68 -5.33 13.65
C PRO A 394 -27.73 -6.42 13.46
N GLY A 395 -27.41 -7.62 13.93
CA GLY A 395 -28.29 -8.80 13.89
C GLY A 395 -28.08 -9.75 12.70
N THR A 396 -27.29 -9.40 11.69
CA THR A 396 -26.86 -10.35 10.65
C THR A 396 -25.83 -11.35 11.19
N ASP A 397 -25.70 -12.52 10.57
CA ASP A 397 -24.73 -13.54 11.00
C ASP A 397 -23.29 -13.01 10.95
N SER A 398 -22.92 -12.26 9.90
CA SER A 398 -21.60 -11.62 9.80
C SER A 398 -21.36 -10.59 10.89
N TRP A 399 -22.40 -9.84 11.28
CA TRP A 399 -22.28 -8.86 12.36
C TRP A 399 -22.04 -9.57 13.69
N ARG A 400 -22.77 -10.66 13.94
CA ARG A 400 -22.63 -11.49 15.13
C ARG A 400 -21.26 -12.15 15.19
N HIS A 401 -20.76 -12.70 14.08
CA HIS A 401 -19.39 -13.25 14.02
C HIS A 401 -18.35 -12.24 14.50
N ARG A 402 -18.47 -10.98 14.08
CA ARG A 402 -17.53 -9.91 14.43
C ARG A 402 -17.71 -9.37 15.85
N HIS A 403 -18.93 -8.98 16.21
CA HIS A 403 -19.19 -8.21 17.44
C HIS A 403 -19.53 -9.09 18.65
N GLU A 404 -20.21 -10.22 18.44
CA GLU A 404 -20.52 -11.19 19.51
C GLU A 404 -19.41 -12.24 19.61
N GLY A 405 -18.95 -12.75 18.46
CA GLY A 405 -17.94 -13.80 18.38
C GLY A 405 -16.49 -13.32 18.46
N GLY A 406 -16.25 -12.01 18.33
CA GLY A 406 -14.91 -11.42 18.43
C GLY A 406 -13.99 -11.72 17.22
N ALA A 407 -14.54 -12.13 16.08
CA ALA A 407 -13.74 -12.33 14.86
C ALA A 407 -13.12 -10.98 14.41
N GLU A 408 -11.79 -10.94 14.29
CA GLU A 408 -11.07 -9.72 13.86
C GLU A 408 -11.44 -9.31 12.42
N ARG A 409 -11.65 -10.32 11.57
CA ARG A 409 -12.10 -10.18 10.19
C ARG A 409 -13.15 -11.23 9.84
N VAL A 410 -14.09 -10.85 9.00
CA VAL A 410 -15.12 -11.72 8.44
C VAL A 410 -15.07 -11.64 6.91
N LEU A 411 -14.91 -12.79 6.25
CA LEU A 411 -15.05 -12.94 4.80
C LEU A 411 -16.47 -13.41 4.49
N LEU A 412 -17.23 -12.58 3.80
CA LEU A 412 -18.47 -12.94 3.13
C LEU A 412 -18.12 -13.44 1.73
N ALA A 413 -18.63 -14.59 1.33
CA ALA A 413 -18.40 -15.14 -0.01
C ALA A 413 -19.69 -15.75 -0.55
N GLY A 414 -20.03 -15.40 -1.78
CA GLY A 414 -21.10 -15.98 -2.58
C GLY A 414 -20.61 -16.37 -3.98
N PRO A 415 -21.49 -16.88 -4.85
CA PRO A 415 -21.13 -17.30 -6.20
C PRO A 415 -20.54 -16.18 -7.07
N ASP A 416 -21.01 -14.95 -6.89
CA ASP A 416 -20.68 -13.81 -7.79
C ASP A 416 -19.89 -12.70 -7.09
N GLU A 417 -19.92 -12.64 -5.76
CA GLU A 417 -19.33 -11.55 -4.98
C GLU A 417 -18.75 -12.02 -3.66
N PHE A 418 -17.81 -11.24 -3.15
CA PHE A 418 -17.24 -11.41 -1.83
C PHE A 418 -16.98 -10.05 -1.18
N ALA A 419 -16.91 -10.05 0.13
CA ALA A 419 -16.51 -8.87 0.90
C ALA A 419 -15.70 -9.29 2.12
N VAL A 420 -14.67 -8.52 2.44
CA VAL A 420 -13.89 -8.69 3.67
C VAL A 420 -14.14 -7.48 4.57
N MET A 421 -14.58 -7.75 5.80
CA MET A 421 -14.85 -6.71 6.80
C MET A 421 -13.99 -6.96 8.01
N GLY A 422 -13.29 -5.93 8.50
CA GLY A 422 -12.43 -6.09 9.67
C GLY A 422 -12.00 -4.77 10.29
N GLY A 423 -11.30 -4.87 11.42
CA GLY A 423 -10.50 -3.77 11.95
C GLY A 423 -9.12 -3.74 11.31
N TRP A 424 -8.41 -2.62 11.48
CA TRP A 424 -6.99 -2.54 11.16
C TRP A 424 -6.16 -3.12 12.31
N GLU A 425 -5.16 -3.95 12.00
CA GLU A 425 -4.30 -4.64 12.99
C GLU A 425 -3.65 -3.66 13.98
N THR A 426 -3.30 -2.45 13.53
CA THR A 426 -2.59 -1.44 14.33
C THR A 426 -3.51 -0.37 14.94
N GLY A 427 -4.83 -0.50 14.79
CA GLY A 427 -5.79 0.53 15.20
C GLY A 427 -5.72 1.83 14.37
N SER A 428 -4.86 1.89 13.34
CA SER A 428 -4.71 3.01 12.42
C SER A 428 -4.93 2.53 10.99
N GLU A 429 -5.46 3.41 10.13
CA GLU A 429 -5.60 3.13 8.71
C GLU A 429 -4.23 2.90 8.05
N PRO A 430 -4.04 1.79 7.30
CA PRO A 430 -2.81 1.56 6.54
C PRO A 430 -2.62 2.57 5.41
N PRO A 431 -1.37 2.79 4.95
CA PRO A 431 -1.08 3.52 3.72
C PRO A 431 -1.84 2.95 2.51
N LEU A 432 -2.27 3.83 1.59
CA LEU A 432 -3.01 3.40 0.39
C LEU A 432 -2.24 2.38 -0.44
N ASP A 433 -0.96 2.61 -0.68
CA ASP A 433 -0.10 1.69 -1.44
C ASP A 433 -0.13 0.25 -0.89
N LEU A 434 -0.22 0.08 0.43
CA LEU A 434 -0.33 -1.24 1.06
C LEU A 434 -1.71 -1.87 0.86
N LEU A 435 -2.77 -1.06 0.85
CA LEU A 435 -4.12 -1.53 0.54
C LEU A 435 -4.21 -2.01 -0.92
N LEU A 436 -3.62 -1.25 -1.85
CA LEU A 436 -3.59 -1.59 -3.27
C LEU A 436 -2.84 -2.91 -3.51
N SER A 437 -1.61 -3.05 -3.00
CA SER A 437 -0.81 -4.27 -3.16
C SER A 437 -1.44 -5.50 -2.53
N ARG A 438 -2.23 -5.36 -1.45
CA ARG A 438 -2.84 -6.50 -0.75
C ARG A 438 -4.17 -6.93 -1.34
N HIS A 439 -4.96 -5.99 -1.83
CA HIS A 439 -6.38 -6.24 -2.13
C HIS A 439 -6.74 -6.06 -3.59
N LEU A 440 -5.94 -5.33 -4.38
CA LEU A 440 -6.24 -4.99 -5.78
C LEU A 440 -5.09 -5.38 -6.73
N VAL A 441 -4.25 -6.34 -6.34
CA VAL A 441 -3.00 -6.70 -7.04
C VAL A 441 -3.22 -7.15 -8.49
N ASP A 442 -4.41 -7.63 -8.83
CA ASP A 442 -4.76 -8.09 -10.17
C ASP A 442 -5.36 -6.99 -11.06
N ALA A 443 -5.56 -5.77 -10.55
CA ALA A 443 -5.98 -4.62 -11.35
C ALA A 443 -4.92 -4.23 -12.38
N GLU A 444 -5.35 -3.88 -13.60
CA GLU A 444 -4.49 -3.16 -14.54
C GLU A 444 -4.39 -1.69 -14.19
N ILE A 445 -5.48 -1.11 -13.66
CA ILE A 445 -5.54 0.28 -13.25
C ILE A 445 -6.54 0.48 -12.11
N VAL A 446 -6.18 1.32 -11.14
CA VAL A 446 -7.03 1.68 -10.00
C VAL A 446 -7.42 3.16 -10.05
N VAL A 447 -8.72 3.44 -10.00
CA VAL A 447 -9.24 4.81 -9.89
C VAL A 447 -9.53 5.12 -8.42
N VAL A 448 -8.86 6.14 -7.88
CA VAL A 448 -8.98 6.52 -6.46
C VAL A 448 -9.80 7.80 -6.31
N GLU A 449 -10.95 7.70 -5.64
CA GLU A 449 -11.71 8.85 -5.18
C GLU A 449 -11.41 9.09 -3.69
N GLY A 450 -10.58 10.10 -3.40
CA GLY A 450 -10.16 10.43 -2.03
C GLY A 450 -8.64 10.40 -1.87
N TYR A 451 -8.16 10.09 -0.66
CA TYR A 451 -6.73 10.04 -0.34
C TYR A 451 -5.93 11.26 -0.81
N ARG A 452 -6.43 12.48 -0.52
CA ARG A 452 -5.83 13.75 -0.98
C ARG A 452 -4.36 13.95 -0.59
N HIS A 453 -3.89 13.23 0.42
CA HIS A 453 -2.52 13.30 0.94
C HIS A 453 -1.60 12.18 0.40
N GLU A 454 -2.14 11.17 -0.29
CA GLU A 454 -1.32 10.11 -0.89
C GLU A 454 -0.76 10.56 -2.21
N GLU A 455 0.49 10.20 -2.46
CA GLU A 455 1.26 10.59 -3.63
C GLU A 455 0.89 9.74 -4.86
N LEU A 456 -0.09 10.21 -5.64
CA LEU A 456 -0.56 9.56 -6.88
C LEU A 456 -0.57 10.57 -8.03
N PRO A 457 -0.46 10.13 -9.29
CA PRO A 457 -0.93 10.90 -10.43
C PRO A 457 -2.38 11.36 -10.21
N ARG A 458 -2.70 12.59 -10.60
CA ARG A 458 -4.00 13.19 -10.24
C ARG A 458 -4.75 13.75 -11.44
N VAL A 459 -6.07 13.63 -11.38
CA VAL A 459 -7.00 14.43 -12.17
C VAL A 459 -7.68 15.37 -11.19
N GLU A 460 -7.59 16.67 -11.42
CA GLU A 460 -8.34 17.64 -10.62
C GLU A 460 -9.64 17.98 -11.33
N ILE A 461 -10.76 17.95 -10.62
CA ILE A 461 -12.02 18.53 -11.06
C ILE A 461 -12.39 19.73 -10.20
N PHE A 462 -12.51 20.88 -10.86
CA PHE A 462 -12.78 22.17 -10.26
C PHE A 462 -13.87 22.90 -11.04
N ARG A 463 -15.00 23.19 -10.38
CA ARG A 463 -16.03 24.08 -10.93
C ARG A 463 -16.02 25.38 -10.14
N SER A 464 -15.83 26.50 -10.83
CA SER A 464 -15.86 27.86 -10.28
C SER A 464 -17.22 28.20 -9.67
N THR A 465 -18.28 27.55 -10.15
CA THR A 465 -19.64 27.61 -9.58
C THR A 465 -19.78 26.90 -8.23
N ALA A 466 -18.93 25.90 -7.95
CA ALA A 466 -18.97 25.16 -6.69
C ALA A 466 -18.08 25.80 -5.61
N GLN A 467 -16.90 26.28 -6.00
CA GLN A 467 -15.86 26.82 -5.09
C GLN A 467 -15.06 27.93 -5.79
N PRO A 468 -14.49 28.90 -5.05
CA PRO A 468 -13.71 29.99 -5.66
C PRO A 468 -12.34 29.54 -6.20
N GLU A 469 -11.77 28.48 -5.62
CA GLU A 469 -10.42 28.00 -5.89
C GLU A 469 -10.36 26.47 -6.06
N PRO A 470 -9.38 25.96 -6.84
CA PRO A 470 -9.09 24.53 -6.96
C PRO A 470 -8.78 23.88 -5.60
N ALA A 471 -9.00 22.57 -5.51
CA ALA A 471 -8.70 21.78 -4.31
C ALA A 471 -7.19 21.53 -4.15
N LEU A 472 -6.46 21.49 -5.26
CA LEU A 472 -5.01 21.41 -5.29
C LEU A 472 -4.43 22.78 -5.64
N GLY A 473 -3.47 23.25 -4.84
CA GLY A 473 -2.65 24.38 -5.26
C GLY A 473 -1.68 23.98 -6.39
N PRO A 474 -1.18 24.92 -7.19
CA PRO A 474 -0.18 24.65 -8.24
C PRO A 474 1.07 23.92 -7.72
N GLU A 475 1.40 24.12 -6.44
CA GLU A 475 2.53 23.50 -5.78
C GLU A 475 2.29 22.06 -5.29
N ALA A 476 1.03 21.59 -5.23
CA ALA A 476 0.66 20.29 -4.67
C ALA A 476 0.96 19.10 -5.61
N VAL A 477 1.51 19.36 -6.80
CA VAL A 477 1.59 18.42 -7.93
C VAL A 477 3.01 17.91 -8.22
N ARG A 478 4.00 18.30 -7.40
CA ARG A 478 5.42 18.20 -7.77
C ARG A 478 5.96 16.79 -8.03
N GLU A 479 5.56 15.76 -7.28
CA GLU A 479 6.21 14.45 -7.41
C GLU A 479 5.57 13.52 -8.45
N TRP A 480 4.25 13.54 -8.65
CA TRP A 480 3.58 12.58 -9.55
C TRP A 480 2.85 13.23 -10.73
N GLY A 481 2.81 14.56 -10.78
CA GLY A 481 2.16 15.28 -11.85
C GLY A 481 0.63 15.28 -11.77
N ILE A 482 0.04 16.08 -12.64
CA ILE A 482 -1.40 16.17 -12.86
C ILE A 482 -1.65 15.72 -14.29
N LEU A 483 -2.49 14.69 -14.44
CA LEU A 483 -2.86 14.08 -15.71
C LEU A 483 -3.78 15.00 -16.51
N ALA A 484 -4.74 15.61 -15.83
CA ALA A 484 -5.68 16.56 -16.41
C ALA A 484 -6.31 17.46 -15.35
N VAL A 485 -6.76 18.64 -15.78
CA VAL A 485 -7.59 19.56 -14.98
C VAL A 485 -8.94 19.68 -15.69
N VAL A 486 -10.01 19.27 -15.03
CA VAL A 486 -11.37 19.33 -15.53
C VAL A 486 -12.07 20.55 -14.91
N THR A 487 -12.32 21.60 -15.69
CA THR A 487 -12.85 22.86 -15.15
C THR A 487 -13.69 23.69 -16.12
N ASP A 488 -14.66 24.42 -15.56
CA ASP A 488 -15.50 25.41 -16.26
C ASP A 488 -14.80 26.78 -16.40
N ARG A 489 -13.60 26.94 -15.83
CA ARG A 489 -12.76 28.13 -15.95
C ARG A 489 -11.72 27.89 -17.06
N GLY A 490 -11.36 28.95 -17.80
CA GLY A 490 -10.31 28.88 -18.83
C GLY A 490 -8.92 28.55 -18.26
N ASP A 491 -7.86 28.81 -19.04
CA ASP A 491 -6.49 28.47 -18.65
C ASP A 491 -6.15 28.95 -17.22
N LEU A 492 -5.88 27.97 -16.36
CA LEU A 492 -5.55 28.13 -14.95
C LEU A 492 -4.03 28.12 -14.71
N GLY A 493 -3.21 28.12 -15.77
CA GLY A 493 -1.76 28.10 -15.71
C GLY A 493 -1.16 26.73 -15.39
N TRP A 494 -1.92 25.66 -15.62
CA TRP A 494 -1.43 24.29 -15.43
C TRP A 494 -0.66 23.81 -16.66
N SER A 495 0.39 23.04 -16.44
CA SER A 495 1.13 22.38 -17.53
C SER A 495 0.40 21.19 -18.15
N ALA A 496 -0.72 20.76 -17.56
CA ALA A 496 -1.51 19.62 -18.02
C ALA A 496 -2.71 20.07 -18.86
N SER A 497 -3.29 19.11 -19.58
CA SER A 497 -4.50 19.33 -20.37
C SER A 497 -5.65 19.86 -19.51
N VAL A 498 -6.23 20.99 -19.93
CA VAL A 498 -7.46 21.55 -19.36
C VAL A 498 -8.65 21.06 -20.18
N LEU A 499 -9.63 20.46 -19.51
CA LEU A 499 -10.80 19.80 -20.09
C LEU A 499 -12.09 20.45 -19.57
N ASP A 500 -13.08 20.61 -20.45
CA ASP A 500 -14.40 21.13 -20.08
C ASP A 500 -15.20 20.04 -19.32
N PRO A 501 -15.72 20.30 -18.10
CA PRO A 501 -16.46 19.31 -17.32
C PRO A 501 -17.77 18.85 -17.97
N ASP A 502 -18.32 19.61 -18.91
CA ASP A 502 -19.60 19.35 -19.56
C ASP A 502 -19.44 18.86 -21.02
N ALA A 503 -18.20 18.75 -21.51
CA ALA A 503 -17.91 18.14 -22.81
C ALA A 503 -18.11 16.61 -22.78
N ALA A 504 -18.73 16.09 -23.85
CA ALA A 504 -19.11 14.68 -23.95
C ALA A 504 -17.93 13.69 -23.96
N ASP A 505 -16.74 14.16 -24.35
CA ASP A 505 -15.52 13.37 -24.47
C ASP A 505 -14.58 13.50 -23.26
N THR A 506 -14.95 14.24 -22.22
CA THR A 506 -14.07 14.49 -21.07
C THR A 506 -13.62 13.22 -20.36
N ALA A 507 -14.52 12.26 -20.15
CA ALA A 507 -14.15 10.97 -19.56
C ALA A 507 -13.20 10.17 -20.46
N VAL A 508 -13.37 10.26 -21.78
CA VAL A 508 -12.49 9.62 -22.78
C VAL A 508 -11.09 10.21 -22.70
N ARG A 509 -10.97 11.54 -22.70
CA ARG A 509 -9.68 12.24 -22.63
C ARG A 509 -8.96 12.04 -21.31
N VAL A 510 -9.71 11.94 -20.20
CA VAL A 510 -9.12 11.56 -18.89
C VAL A 510 -8.62 10.12 -18.92
N ALA A 511 -9.38 9.19 -19.50
CA ALA A 511 -8.94 7.81 -19.65
C ALA A 511 -7.70 7.69 -20.55
N ASP A 512 -7.64 8.44 -21.65
CA ASP A 512 -6.45 8.48 -22.54
C ASP A 512 -5.21 8.94 -21.76
N ALA A 513 -5.31 10.06 -21.02
CA ALA A 513 -4.20 10.58 -20.22
C ALA A 513 -3.78 9.60 -19.10
N ALA A 514 -4.73 8.88 -18.52
CA ALA A 514 -4.44 7.87 -17.50
C ALA A 514 -3.74 6.65 -18.09
N GLU A 515 -4.18 6.14 -19.25
CA GLU A 515 -3.52 5.02 -19.93
C GLU A 515 -2.13 5.41 -20.40
N GLU A 516 -1.97 6.56 -21.08
CA GLU A 516 -0.66 7.04 -21.56
C GLU A 516 0.37 7.18 -20.43
N ALA A 517 -0.08 7.58 -19.24
CA ALA A 517 0.81 7.78 -18.10
C ALA A 517 1.13 6.49 -17.33
N LEU A 518 0.27 5.46 -17.40
CA LEU A 518 0.31 4.34 -16.45
C LEU A 518 0.47 2.95 -17.09
N LEU A 519 0.13 2.78 -18.37
CA LEU A 519 0.11 1.51 -19.10
C LEU A 519 1.00 1.57 -20.33
#